data_AF-M2Z4Q3-F1
#
_entry.id   AF-M2Z4Q3-F1
#
_cell.length_a   1.000
_cell.length_b   1.000
_cell.length_c   1.000
_cell.angle_alpha   90.00
_cell.angle_beta   90.00
_cell.angle_gamma   90.00
#
_symmetry.space_group_name_H-M   'P 1'
#
loop_
_entity.id
_entity.type
_entity.pdbx_description
1 polymer ?
#
loop_
_entity_poly.entity_id
_entity_poly.type
_entity_poly.pdbx_seq_one_letter_code
_entity_poly.pdbx_strand_id
1 'polypeptide(L)'
;MANAVIPLEPPVYLELVTATDAGASEAAARLAAVTAERDRLFTWAIEPDDLDTRAAGLGIEPLCGGGDTGRWRLLGEVERGRPFFIEYDIARAGRVEGWQRAYAKAAHDCAPGRVTYLEVGGDESCLRQWVGEVDVPLRMVGGEPRLAAAGIVTARGEHVLH
;
A
#
# COMPACT_ATOMS: atom_id res chain seq x y z
N MET A 1 -9.01 9.72 10.49
CA MET A 1 -8.28 8.44 10.31
C MET A 1 -6.99 8.52 11.10
N ALA A 2 -6.50 7.38 11.57
CA ALA A 2 -5.17 7.27 12.17
C ALA A 2 -4.40 6.16 11.44
N ASN A 3 -3.09 6.34 11.33
CA ASN A 3 -2.22 5.39 10.67
C ASN A 3 -0.91 5.18 11.44
N ALA A 4 -0.28 4.02 11.21
CA ALA A 4 1.07 3.72 11.65
C ALA A 4 1.81 3.03 10.50
N VAL A 5 2.99 3.57 10.16
CA VAL A 5 3.88 2.98 9.16
C VAL A 5 4.79 1.97 9.85
N ILE A 6 4.75 0.73 9.39
CA ILE A 6 5.60 -0.36 9.83
C ILE A 6 6.60 -0.65 8.71
N PRO A 7 7.84 -0.15 8.78
CA PRO A 7 8.87 -0.50 7.81
C PRO A 7 9.05 -2.02 7.77
N LEU A 8 8.98 -2.58 6.56
CA LEU A 8 9.52 -3.90 6.29
C LEU A 8 10.99 -3.73 5.91
N GLU A 9 11.61 -4.72 5.27
CA GLU A 9 12.90 -4.48 4.61
C GLU A 9 12.74 -3.34 3.58
N PRO A 10 13.35 -2.16 3.79
CA PRO A 10 13.11 -1.00 2.93
C PRO A 10 13.47 -1.31 1.47
N PRO A 11 12.76 -0.75 0.48
CA PRO A 11 11.94 0.46 0.57
C PRO A 11 10.44 0.19 0.77
N VAL A 12 10.03 -1.00 1.18
CA VAL A 12 8.60 -1.33 1.37
C VAL A 12 8.17 -1.20 2.82
N TYR A 13 6.89 -0.91 3.03
CA TYR A 13 6.29 -0.82 4.36
C TYR A 13 4.88 -1.39 4.37
N LEU A 14 4.40 -1.75 5.55
CA LEU A 14 3.01 -2.04 5.83
C LEU A 14 2.38 -0.84 6.53
N GLU A 15 1.24 -0.38 6.06
CA GLU A 15 0.47 0.67 6.73
C GLU A 15 -0.67 0.06 7.53
N LEU A 16 -0.65 0.28 8.85
CA LEU A 16 -1.81 0.02 9.68
C LEU A 16 -2.68 1.27 9.65
N VAL A 17 -3.94 1.12 9.27
CA VAL A 17 -4.88 2.24 9.16
C VAL A 17 -6.16 1.92 9.91
N THR A 18 -6.75 2.94 10.54
CA THR A 18 -8.06 2.83 11.18
C THR A 18 -8.89 4.09 10.98
N ALA A 19 -10.20 3.90 10.80
CA ALA A 19 -11.17 4.98 10.77
C ALA A 19 -11.47 5.42 12.21
N THR A 20 -10.97 6.60 12.59
CA THR A 20 -11.26 7.21 13.89
C THR A 20 -12.64 7.85 13.97
N ASP A 21 -13.19 8.22 12.82
CA ASP A 21 -14.54 8.76 12.64
C ASP A 21 -15.05 8.28 11.27
N ALA A 22 -16.04 7.38 11.29
CA ALA A 22 -16.63 6.81 10.08
C ALA A 22 -17.50 7.81 9.31
N GLY A 23 -17.99 8.87 9.96
CA GLY A 23 -18.81 9.91 9.33
C GLY A 23 -18.00 10.99 8.61
N ALA A 24 -16.68 11.00 8.77
CA ALA A 24 -15.81 12.05 8.24
C ALA A 24 -15.71 12.05 6.70
N SER A 25 -15.85 10.89 6.05
CA SER A 25 -15.85 10.77 4.59
C SER A 25 -16.38 9.41 4.14
N GLU A 26 -16.72 9.29 2.85
CA GLU A 26 -17.10 8.00 2.27
C GLU A 26 -15.97 6.97 2.35
N ALA A 27 -14.71 7.40 2.14
CA ALA A 27 -13.54 6.52 2.30
C ALA A 27 -13.40 6.02 3.75
N ALA A 28 -13.63 6.89 4.75
CA ALA A 28 -13.60 6.51 6.16
C ALA A 28 -14.73 5.53 6.50
N ALA A 29 -15.94 5.76 5.97
CA ALA A 29 -17.07 4.84 6.13
C ALA A 29 -16.79 3.46 5.50
N ARG A 30 -16.23 3.42 4.28
CA ARG A 30 -15.84 2.18 3.60
C ARG A 30 -14.76 1.42 4.37
N LEU A 31 -13.72 2.12 4.85
CA LEU A 31 -12.67 1.52 5.68
C LEU A 31 -13.27 0.91 6.96
N ALA A 32 -14.09 1.68 7.69
CA ALA A 32 -14.75 1.22 8.90
C ALA A 32 -15.64 -0.01 8.65
N ALA A 33 -16.35 -0.06 7.52
CA ALA A 33 -17.20 -1.20 7.15
C ALA A 33 -16.37 -2.47 6.87
N VAL A 34 -15.23 -2.35 6.17
CA VAL A 34 -14.38 -3.52 5.85
C VAL A 34 -13.70 -4.09 7.10
N THR A 35 -13.34 -3.24 8.05
CA THR A 35 -12.63 -3.63 9.28
C THR A 35 -13.56 -3.84 10.49
N ALA A 36 -14.89 -3.77 10.31
CA ALA A 36 -15.84 -3.82 11.43
C ALA A 36 -15.76 -5.12 12.25
N GLU A 37 -15.48 -6.25 11.59
CA GLU A 37 -15.50 -7.58 12.22
C GLU A 37 -14.12 -8.12 12.58
N ARG A 38 -13.09 -7.74 11.82
CA ARG A 38 -11.70 -8.15 12.03
C ARG A 38 -10.74 -7.29 11.23
N ASP A 39 -9.48 -7.31 11.64
CA ASP A 39 -8.37 -6.77 10.85
C ASP A 39 -8.27 -7.52 9.51
N ARG A 40 -8.06 -6.77 8.43
CA ARG A 40 -7.96 -7.28 7.06
C ARG A 40 -7.08 -6.40 6.21
N LEU A 41 -6.51 -6.99 5.16
CA LEU A 41 -5.93 -6.20 4.07
C LEU A 41 -7.02 -5.38 3.37
N PHE A 42 -6.78 -4.08 3.25
CA PHE A 42 -7.71 -3.13 2.62
C PHE A 42 -7.33 -2.86 1.17
N THR A 43 -6.14 -2.31 0.94
CA THR A 43 -5.61 -2.00 -0.39
C THR A 43 -4.08 -1.99 -0.38
N TRP A 44 -3.45 -1.64 -1.50
CA TRP A 44 -2.02 -1.51 -1.67
C TRP A 44 -1.68 -0.31 -2.55
N ALA A 45 -0.47 0.20 -2.40
CA ALA A 45 0.01 1.38 -3.10
C ALA A 45 1.27 1.06 -3.92
N ILE A 46 1.42 1.76 -5.03
CA ILE A 46 2.58 1.65 -5.93
C ILE A 46 3.23 3.03 -5.99
N GLU A 47 4.54 3.11 -5.74
CA GLU A 47 5.30 4.32 -6.04
C GLU A 47 5.87 4.19 -7.45
N PRO A 48 5.35 4.91 -8.45
CA PRO A 48 5.88 4.88 -9.81
C PRO A 48 7.19 5.66 -9.89
N ASP A 49 8.00 5.37 -10.91
CA ASP A 49 9.21 6.16 -11.20
C ASP A 49 8.88 7.60 -11.61
N ASP A 50 7.74 7.80 -12.28
CA ASP A 50 7.23 9.09 -12.73
C ASP A 50 5.70 9.11 -12.64
N LEU A 51 5.18 9.76 -11.59
CA LEU A 51 3.73 9.88 -11.37
C LEU A 51 3.06 10.74 -12.46
N ASP A 52 3.74 11.76 -12.98
CA ASP A 52 3.18 12.70 -13.96
C ASP A 52 3.00 12.03 -15.32
N THR A 53 3.99 11.24 -15.76
CA THR A 53 3.86 10.41 -16.97
C THR A 53 2.74 9.38 -16.81
N ARG A 54 2.60 8.77 -15.63
CA ARG A 54 1.50 7.81 -15.35
C ARG A 54 0.13 8.48 -15.37
N ALA A 55 0.02 9.66 -14.74
CA ALA A 55 -1.18 10.46 -14.71
C ALA A 55 -1.63 10.88 -16.12
N ALA A 56 -0.71 11.37 -16.94
CA ALA A 56 -0.97 11.73 -18.32
C ALA A 56 -1.44 10.53 -19.17
N GLY A 57 -0.82 9.36 -18.98
CA GLY A 57 -1.20 8.13 -19.70
C GLY A 57 -2.61 7.61 -19.33
N LEU A 58 -3.07 7.89 -18.11
CA LEU A 58 -4.40 7.50 -17.62
C LEU A 58 -5.46 8.60 -17.80
N GLY A 59 -5.05 9.84 -18.08
CA GLY A 59 -5.96 11.00 -18.14
C GLY A 59 -6.60 11.32 -16.79
N ILE A 60 -5.89 11.05 -15.68
CA ILE A 60 -6.37 11.29 -14.31
C ILE A 60 -5.45 12.31 -13.65
N GLU A 61 -6.02 13.33 -13.02
CA GLU A 61 -5.25 14.31 -12.27
C GLU A 61 -4.89 13.76 -10.88
N PRO A 62 -3.62 13.87 -10.42
CA PRO A 62 -3.25 13.48 -9.08
C PRO A 62 -3.91 14.37 -8.01
N LEU A 63 -4.39 13.75 -6.93
CA LEU A 63 -4.83 14.42 -5.72
C LEU A 63 -3.62 14.72 -4.82
N CYS A 64 -3.40 15.99 -4.49
CA CYS A 64 -2.39 16.39 -3.53
C CYS A 64 -2.93 16.36 -2.10
N GLY A 65 -2.10 15.94 -1.15
CA GLY A 65 -2.42 15.97 0.27
C GLY A 65 -1.17 16.02 1.15
N GLY A 66 -1.40 15.94 2.46
CA GLY A 66 -0.34 15.97 3.48
C GLY A 66 -0.36 17.23 4.34
N GLY A 67 0.71 17.42 5.11
CA GLY A 67 0.85 18.50 6.07
C GLY A 67 2.33 18.79 6.36
N ASP A 68 2.63 19.40 7.50
CA ASP A 68 4.00 19.80 7.86
C ASP A 68 4.96 18.62 8.01
N THR A 69 4.44 17.42 8.22
CA THR A 69 5.21 16.18 8.37
C THR A 69 5.46 15.44 7.06
N GLY A 70 5.00 16.00 5.93
CA GLY A 70 5.24 15.47 4.58
C GLY A 70 4.03 15.68 3.66
N ARG A 71 4.29 15.92 2.37
CA ARG A 71 3.27 16.01 1.34
C ARG A 71 3.33 14.81 0.42
N TRP A 72 2.20 14.52 -0.20
CA TRP A 72 2.07 13.42 -1.14
C TRP A 72 1.13 13.79 -2.28
N ARG A 73 1.31 13.08 -3.39
CA ARG A 73 0.42 13.06 -4.54
C ARG A 73 -0.10 11.65 -4.72
N LEU A 74 -1.40 11.51 -4.93
CA LEU A 74 -2.08 10.24 -5.10
C LEU A 74 -2.78 10.21 -6.45
N LEU A 75 -2.62 9.11 -7.20
CA LEU A 75 -3.31 8.90 -8.48
C LEU A 75 -4.20 7.66 -8.40
N GLY A 76 -5.49 7.84 -8.69
CA GLY A 76 -6.53 6.81 -8.51
C GLY A 76 -7.36 7.04 -7.25
N GLU A 77 -8.02 6.00 -6.77
CA GLU A 77 -8.85 6.04 -5.56
C GLU A 77 -8.33 5.06 -4.50
N VAL A 78 -8.46 5.44 -3.23
CA VAL A 78 -8.17 4.55 -2.11
C VAL A 78 -9.38 3.62 -1.91
N GLU A 79 -9.36 2.51 -2.64
CA GLU A 79 -10.44 1.52 -2.67
C GLU A 79 -9.91 0.09 -2.52
N ARG A 80 -10.81 -0.83 -2.20
CA ARG A 80 -10.44 -2.24 -1.95
C ARG A 80 -10.04 -2.98 -3.22
N GLY A 81 -10.69 -2.67 -4.33
CA GLY A 81 -10.63 -3.47 -5.56
C GLY A 81 -9.38 -3.27 -6.40
N ARG A 82 -8.61 -2.21 -6.15
CA ARG A 82 -7.54 -1.78 -7.05
C ARG A 82 -6.50 -0.95 -6.28
N PRO A 83 -5.20 -1.06 -6.62
CA PRO A 83 -4.20 -0.20 -6.01
C PRO A 83 -4.31 1.25 -6.51
N PHE A 84 -3.77 2.17 -5.74
CA PHE A 84 -3.51 3.54 -6.18
C PHE A 84 -2.01 3.78 -6.32
N PHE A 85 -1.64 4.83 -7.02
CA PHE A 85 -0.24 5.28 -7.09
C PHE A 85 -0.01 6.41 -6.11
N ILE A 86 1.18 6.45 -5.51
CA ILE A 86 1.55 7.49 -4.56
C ILE A 86 2.98 7.95 -4.79
N GLU A 87 3.19 9.26 -4.71
CA GLU A 87 4.50 9.89 -4.68
C GLU A 87 4.56 10.83 -3.47
N TYR A 88 5.74 10.99 -2.87
CA TYR A 88 5.95 11.90 -1.75
C TYR A 88 6.95 13.00 -2.12
N ASP A 89 6.78 14.17 -1.52
CA ASP A 89 7.62 15.34 -1.75
C ASP A 89 9.05 15.21 -1.20
N ILE A 90 9.23 14.37 -0.17
CA ILE A 90 10.55 14.00 0.32
C ILE A 90 11.17 12.99 -0.66
N ALA A 91 12.38 13.32 -1.12
CA ALA A 91 13.19 12.45 -1.96
C ALA A 91 13.23 11.02 -1.38
N ARG A 92 12.94 10.03 -2.25
CA ARG A 92 12.86 8.61 -1.90
C ARG A 92 14.02 8.14 -1.03
N ALA A 93 15.24 8.57 -1.35
CA ALA A 93 16.45 8.25 -0.57
C ALA A 93 16.33 8.65 0.92
N GLY A 94 15.91 9.90 1.21
CA GLY A 94 15.76 10.38 2.58
C GLY A 94 14.67 9.63 3.36
N ARG A 95 13.57 9.25 2.69
CA ARG A 95 12.51 8.43 3.31
C ARG A 95 13.00 7.02 3.64
N VAL A 96 13.68 6.38 2.69
CA VAL A 96 14.25 5.04 2.85
C VAL A 96 15.28 5.02 3.98
N GLU A 97 16.15 6.02 4.10
CA GLU A 97 17.07 6.13 5.23
C GLU A 97 16.35 6.25 6.58
N GLY A 98 15.24 7.01 6.63
CA GLY A 98 14.39 7.12 7.80
C GLY A 98 13.80 5.76 8.21
N TRP A 99 13.27 5.01 7.23
CA TRP A 99 12.75 3.67 7.43
C TRP A 99 13.82 2.67 7.84
N GLN A 100 15.03 2.73 7.26
CA GLN A 100 16.17 1.91 7.68
C GLN A 100 16.54 2.16 9.14
N ARG A 101 16.57 3.43 9.59
CA ARG A 101 16.82 3.76 11.00
C ARG A 101 15.73 3.22 11.92
N ALA A 102 14.46 3.38 11.54
CA ALA A 102 13.34 2.86 12.32
C ALA A 102 13.36 1.32 12.41
N TYR A 103 13.61 0.65 11.29
CA TYR A 103 13.75 -0.79 11.18
C TYR A 103 14.88 -1.33 12.06
N ALA A 104 16.07 -0.72 12.00
CA ALA A 104 17.20 -1.11 12.84
C ALA A 104 16.93 -0.86 14.34
N LYS A 105 16.29 0.26 14.67
CA LYS A 105 15.95 0.62 16.06
C LYS A 105 14.93 -0.33 16.69
N ALA A 106 14.05 -0.93 15.89
CA ALA A 106 13.05 -1.86 16.39
C ALA A 106 13.64 -3.16 16.96
N ALA A 107 14.91 -3.47 16.64
CA ALA A 107 15.67 -4.60 17.20
C ALA A 107 14.88 -5.93 17.17
N HIS A 108 14.29 -6.23 16.00
CA HIS A 108 13.39 -7.36 15.84
C HIS A 108 14.05 -8.71 16.19
N ASP A 109 13.40 -9.49 17.05
CA ASP A 109 13.76 -10.91 17.29
C ASP A 109 13.60 -11.78 16.02
N CYS A 110 12.73 -11.34 15.12
CA CYS A 110 12.51 -11.91 13.79
C CYS A 110 12.17 -10.77 12.84
N ALA A 111 13.18 -10.28 12.12
CA ALA A 111 13.03 -9.11 11.28
C ALA A 111 12.17 -9.42 10.04
N PRO A 112 11.18 -8.58 9.70
CA PRO A 112 10.40 -8.74 8.48
C PRO A 112 11.25 -8.35 7.27
N GLY A 113 11.33 -9.23 6.29
CA GLY A 113 11.99 -9.00 5.01
C GLY A 113 11.07 -8.28 4.00
N ARG A 114 11.42 -8.37 2.72
CA ARG A 114 10.57 -7.85 1.63
C ARG A 114 9.21 -8.55 1.50
N VAL A 115 8.29 -7.87 0.83
CA VAL A 115 7.09 -8.49 0.25
C VAL A 115 7.52 -9.43 -0.89
N THR A 116 7.03 -10.67 -0.88
CA THR A 116 7.43 -11.71 -1.84
C THR A 116 6.40 -11.94 -2.94
N TYR A 117 5.13 -11.66 -2.68
CA TYR A 117 4.03 -11.70 -3.64
C TYR A 117 2.81 -10.99 -3.07
N LEU A 118 1.86 -10.69 -3.95
CA LEU A 118 0.50 -10.29 -3.59
C LEU A 118 -0.51 -11.21 -4.27
N GLU A 119 -1.51 -11.66 -3.53
CA GLU A 119 -2.68 -12.33 -4.09
C GLU A 119 -3.80 -11.33 -4.31
N VAL A 120 -4.29 -11.24 -5.54
CA VAL A 120 -5.26 -10.22 -5.94
C VAL A 120 -6.46 -10.88 -6.61
N GLY A 121 -7.65 -10.56 -6.12
CA GLY A 121 -8.92 -10.96 -6.74
C GLY A 121 -9.34 -10.00 -7.85
N GLY A 122 -10.28 -10.43 -8.70
CA GLY A 122 -10.82 -9.63 -9.80
C GLY A 122 -10.28 -10.00 -11.18
N ASP A 123 -10.46 -9.11 -12.15
CA ASP A 123 -10.06 -9.35 -13.54
C ASP A 123 -8.56 -9.07 -13.75
N GLU A 124 -7.82 -10.08 -14.20
CA GLU A 124 -6.37 -10.00 -14.42
C GLU A 124 -6.00 -8.98 -15.50
N SER A 125 -6.78 -8.91 -16.59
CA SER A 125 -6.47 -8.03 -17.71
C SER A 125 -6.63 -6.56 -17.32
N CYS A 126 -7.74 -6.24 -16.65
CA CYS A 126 -7.99 -4.91 -16.09
C CYS A 126 -6.93 -4.52 -15.06
N LEU A 127 -6.55 -5.44 -14.15
CA LEU A 127 -5.53 -5.17 -13.16
C LEU A 127 -4.17 -4.90 -13.83
N ARG A 128 -3.72 -5.77 -14.73
CA ARG A 128 -2.42 -5.62 -15.40
C ARG A 128 -2.35 -4.35 -16.25
N GLN A 129 -3.43 -4.02 -16.95
CA GLN A 129 -3.51 -2.75 -17.68
C GLN A 129 -3.39 -1.55 -16.71
N TRP A 130 -4.01 -1.65 -15.53
CA TRP A 130 -3.96 -0.60 -14.53
C TRP A 130 -2.64 -0.48 -13.80
N VAL A 131 -1.93 -1.57 -13.47
CA VAL A 131 -0.70 -1.51 -12.68
C VAL A 131 0.56 -1.39 -13.54
N GLY A 132 0.56 -1.97 -14.74
CA GLY A 132 1.77 -2.11 -15.55
C GLY A 132 2.73 -3.17 -14.98
N GLU A 133 4.03 -2.92 -15.09
CA GLU A 133 5.06 -3.77 -14.48
C GLU A 133 5.23 -3.41 -13.00
N VAL A 134 5.45 -4.43 -12.16
CA VAL A 134 5.61 -4.28 -10.71
C VAL A 134 6.75 -5.16 -10.21
N ASP A 135 7.39 -4.74 -9.12
CA ASP A 135 8.55 -5.43 -8.54
C ASP A 135 8.21 -6.75 -7.84
N VAL A 136 6.93 -6.98 -7.54
CA VAL A 136 6.45 -8.16 -6.81
C VAL A 136 5.49 -8.99 -7.67
N PRO A 137 5.62 -10.32 -7.67
CA PRO A 137 4.67 -11.20 -8.37
C PRO A 137 3.22 -10.97 -7.91
N LEU A 138 2.33 -10.76 -8.87
CA LEU A 138 0.89 -10.74 -8.65
C LEU A 138 0.31 -12.12 -8.97
N ARG A 139 -0.29 -12.76 -7.96
CA ARG A 139 -0.96 -14.05 -8.06
C ARG A 139 -2.46 -13.81 -8.12
N MET A 140 -3.06 -14.07 -9.28
CA MET A 140 -4.50 -13.90 -9.42
C MET A 140 -5.24 -15.01 -8.69
N VAL A 141 -6.23 -14.61 -7.89
CA VAL A 141 -7.13 -15.52 -7.17
C VAL A 141 -8.58 -15.25 -7.56
N GLY A 142 -9.44 -16.24 -7.40
CA GLY A 142 -10.86 -16.08 -7.70
C GLY A 142 -11.60 -15.09 -6.77
N GLY A 143 -12.78 -14.69 -7.23
CA GLY A 143 -13.73 -13.85 -6.49
C GLY A 143 -13.58 -12.35 -6.75
N GLU A 144 -14.25 -11.57 -5.91
CA GLU A 144 -14.35 -10.12 -6.06
C GLU A 144 -12.98 -9.39 -6.01
N PRO A 145 -12.86 -8.23 -6.70
CA PRO A 145 -11.68 -7.38 -6.63
C PRO A 145 -11.28 -7.04 -5.19
N ARG A 146 -10.07 -7.44 -4.81
CA ARG A 146 -9.48 -7.19 -3.48
C ARG A 146 -8.00 -7.55 -3.44
N LEU A 147 -7.28 -6.95 -2.49
CA LEU A 147 -6.05 -7.56 -1.96
C LEU A 147 -6.44 -8.72 -1.04
N ALA A 148 -6.13 -9.95 -1.43
CA ALA A 148 -6.56 -11.16 -0.73
C ALA A 148 -5.49 -11.72 0.21
N ALA A 149 -4.22 -11.58 -0.17
CA ALA A 149 -3.11 -11.92 0.70
C ALA A 149 -1.82 -11.17 0.31
N ALA A 150 -0.90 -11.07 1.26
CA ALA A 150 0.47 -10.61 1.01
C ALA A 150 1.47 -11.53 1.69
N GLY A 151 2.46 -12.00 0.93
CA GLY A 151 3.58 -12.78 1.47
C GLY A 151 4.71 -11.87 1.94
N ILE A 152 5.23 -12.11 3.14
CA ILE A 152 6.37 -11.40 3.72
C ILE A 152 7.40 -12.42 4.18
N VAL A 153 8.61 -12.36 3.63
CA VAL A 153 9.68 -13.27 4.06
C VAL A 153 10.21 -12.86 5.42
N THR A 154 10.60 -13.82 6.25
CA THR A 154 11.36 -13.58 7.48
C THR A 154 12.45 -14.64 7.63
N ALA A 155 13.34 -14.48 8.62
CA ALA A 155 14.31 -15.51 8.96
C ALA A 155 13.67 -16.85 9.39
N ARG A 156 12.38 -16.86 9.74
CA ARG A 156 11.62 -18.04 10.17
C ARG A 156 10.73 -18.64 9.06
N GLY A 157 10.85 -18.12 7.84
CA GLY A 157 10.01 -18.51 6.71
C GLY A 157 9.07 -17.39 6.28
N GLU A 158 8.15 -17.71 5.37
CA GLU A 158 7.19 -16.76 4.83
C GLU A 158 5.95 -16.64 5.73
N HIS A 159 5.60 -15.40 6.08
CA HIS A 159 4.36 -15.07 6.77
C HIS A 159 3.36 -14.52 5.76
N VAL A 160 2.11 -14.97 5.88
CA VAL A 160 1.02 -14.57 4.99
C VAL A 160 0.04 -13.71 5.78
N LEU A 161 -0.22 -12.51 5.27
CA LEU A 161 -1.27 -11.62 5.75
C LEU A 161 -2.54 -11.82 4.90
N HIS A 162 -3.72 -11.69 5.51
CA HIS A 162 -5.04 -11.86 4.88
C HIS A 162 -5.98 -10.68 5.18
#